data_AF-A0A3N6MKU7-F1
#
_entry.id   AF-A0A3N6MKU7-F1
#
_cell.length_a   1.000
_cell.length_b   1.000
_cell.length_c   1.000
_cell.angle_alpha   90.00
_cell.angle_beta   90.00
_cell.angle_gamma   90.00
#
_symmetry.space_group_name_H-M   'P 1'
#
loop_
_entity.id
_entity.type
_entity.pdbx_description
1 polymer ?
#
loop_
_entity_poly.entity_id
_entity_poly.type
_entity_poly.pdbx_seq_one_letter_code
_entity_poly.pdbx_strand_id
1 'polypeptide(L)'
;MNDSTDGDDAGASHVVTAFLRNGAEVLLLRRSDVVGTYAGQWGGVSGFAEGRPDEQVRTEIREETGLADGVAFVRSGRPVTFEDDELGREWIVHPFLFECDSRAVELSDEHDECEWVHPTAIVDSTDDRTTVPRLWTAYERVAPTVRTIAADDERGAAALSIRALEVLRDRAGVLLAERAELGVDPAGEWDELAELAGRLLEARPSMAVLRNRVNRTMADATDRNADETDANDAADAAATAAPADAADVLASALSGIERALAADDDAAAAAGDRLEGSVLTLSRSGTVRSALRAGEPSRIFVAESRPAGEGTAVAESFADDDGIGCPVTLHADAAAAHVLATADVDRVVVGADTVLPDGSVVNKTGTRGVAVAAAREGVPVTVVAATDKLSTRDAVNLESGDRSAIYDGDAAIDVANPTFDVTPADCVTELVTERGALETDDVTAVVDELRELEGWRDR
;
A
#
# COMPACT_ATOMS: atom_id res chain seq x y z
N MET A 1 16.19 -20.85 -46.58
CA MET A 1 15.39 -21.62 -45.62
C MET A 1 14.50 -20.61 -44.93
N ASN A 2 13.31 -20.42 -45.50
CA ASN A 2 12.21 -19.77 -44.78
C ASN A 2 11.83 -20.75 -43.68
N ASP A 3 11.95 -20.33 -42.42
CA ASP A 3 11.22 -20.97 -41.35
C ASP A 3 9.97 -20.13 -41.09
N SER A 4 8.86 -20.82 -41.20
CA SER A 4 7.49 -20.36 -41.18
C SER A 4 6.96 -20.47 -39.77
N THR A 5 6.59 -19.34 -39.17
CA THR A 5 5.59 -19.25 -38.09
C THR A 5 4.80 -17.95 -38.23
N ASP A 6 4.17 -17.75 -39.39
CA ASP A 6 2.91 -17.01 -39.47
C ASP A 6 1.81 -18.08 -39.49
N GLY A 7 1.36 -18.46 -38.30
CA GLY A 7 0.21 -19.33 -38.11
C GLY A 7 -0.93 -18.52 -37.51
N ASP A 8 -1.93 -18.25 -38.33
CA ASP A 8 -3.30 -17.81 -38.02
C ASP A 8 -3.58 -17.28 -36.59
N ASP A 9 -3.55 -15.95 -36.44
CA ASP A 9 -4.20 -15.21 -35.34
C ASP A 9 -5.48 -14.50 -35.86
N ALA A 10 -6.14 -15.10 -36.87
CA ALA A 10 -7.19 -14.44 -37.65
C ALA A 10 -8.61 -14.58 -37.06
N GLY A 11 -8.75 -15.19 -35.87
CA GLY A 11 -10.04 -15.48 -35.22
C GLY A 11 -10.19 -14.97 -33.79
N ALA A 12 -9.09 -14.64 -33.11
CA ALA A 12 -9.12 -14.19 -31.72
C ALA A 12 -9.34 -12.67 -31.64
N SER A 13 -10.21 -12.25 -30.71
CA SER A 13 -10.43 -10.84 -30.40
C SER A 13 -9.60 -10.45 -29.18
N HIS A 14 -8.63 -9.56 -29.39
CA HIS A 14 -7.83 -9.00 -28.31
C HIS A 14 -8.54 -7.84 -27.64
N VAL A 15 -8.58 -7.88 -26.31
CA VAL A 15 -9.17 -6.84 -25.46
C VAL A 15 -8.17 -6.45 -24.38
N VAL A 16 -8.08 -5.18 -24.06
CA VAL A 16 -7.39 -4.70 -22.86
C VAL A 16 -8.39 -4.58 -21.73
N THR A 17 -7.99 -4.90 -20.51
CA THR A 17 -8.78 -4.63 -19.31
C THR A 17 -7.88 -3.97 -18.28
N ALA A 18 -8.15 -2.69 -17.99
CA ALA A 18 -7.51 -1.93 -16.94
C ALA A 18 -8.33 -2.02 -15.64
N PHE A 19 -7.65 -2.44 -14.59
CA PHE A 19 -8.09 -2.26 -13.20
C PHE A 19 -7.48 -0.97 -12.70
N LEU A 20 -8.32 0.05 -12.52
CA LEU A 20 -7.96 1.31 -11.89
C LEU A 20 -8.12 1.16 -10.38
N ARG A 21 -7.03 1.30 -9.62
CA ARG A 21 -7.01 1.12 -8.17
C ARG A 21 -6.86 2.45 -7.45
N ASN A 22 -7.67 2.68 -6.41
CA ASN A 22 -7.49 3.80 -5.50
C ASN A 22 -7.56 3.26 -4.06
N GLY A 23 -6.44 3.30 -3.35
CA GLY A 23 -6.31 2.63 -2.07
C GLY A 23 -6.29 1.12 -2.27
N ALA A 24 -7.33 0.42 -1.83
CA ALA A 24 -7.46 -1.04 -1.99
C ALA A 24 -8.73 -1.49 -2.74
N GLU A 25 -9.39 -0.55 -3.37
CA GLU A 25 -10.57 -0.77 -4.19
C GLU A 25 -10.21 -0.57 -5.66
N VAL A 26 -10.94 -1.26 -6.54
CA VAL A 26 -10.84 -1.13 -7.99
C VAL A 26 -12.13 -0.54 -8.54
N LEU A 27 -12.00 0.26 -9.60
CA LEU A 27 -13.14 0.75 -10.36
C LEU A 27 -13.72 -0.38 -11.21
N LEU A 28 -15.00 -0.65 -11.04
CA LEU A 28 -15.81 -1.46 -11.94
C LEU A 28 -16.83 -0.56 -12.65
N LEU A 29 -17.02 -0.83 -13.94
CA LEU A 29 -17.95 -0.13 -14.80
C LEU A 29 -19.02 -1.10 -15.29
N ARG A 30 -20.28 -0.69 -15.23
CA ARG A 30 -21.40 -1.46 -15.77
C ARG A 30 -21.64 -1.05 -17.21
N ARG A 31 -21.47 -2.01 -18.12
CA ARG A 31 -21.61 -1.82 -19.57
C ARG A 31 -23.05 -1.45 -19.93
N SER A 32 -23.24 -0.39 -20.71
CA SER A 32 -24.57 0.08 -21.11
C SER A 32 -25.17 -0.77 -22.24
N ASP A 33 -26.43 -0.51 -22.59
CA ASP A 33 -27.10 -1.21 -23.71
C ASP A 33 -26.53 -0.83 -25.09
N VAL A 34 -25.66 0.19 -25.18
CA VAL A 34 -25.08 0.63 -26.46
C VAL A 34 -23.88 -0.20 -26.91
N VAL A 35 -23.26 -0.96 -26.00
CA VAL A 35 -22.10 -1.78 -26.33
C VAL A 35 -22.49 -3.07 -27.05
N GLY A 36 -21.61 -3.55 -27.94
CA GLY A 36 -21.91 -4.72 -28.80
C GLY A 36 -21.85 -6.08 -28.11
N THR A 37 -21.27 -6.18 -26.90
CA THR A 37 -21.10 -7.45 -26.16
C THR A 37 -21.21 -7.22 -24.66
N TYR A 38 -21.78 -8.20 -23.95
CA TYR A 38 -21.91 -8.21 -22.48
C TYR A 38 -22.62 -6.99 -21.87
N ALA A 39 -23.65 -6.46 -22.55
CA ALA A 39 -24.47 -5.36 -22.03
C ALA A 39 -25.05 -5.71 -20.64
N GLY A 40 -25.04 -4.72 -19.74
CA GLY A 40 -25.50 -4.85 -18.35
C GLY A 40 -24.51 -5.54 -17.39
N GLN A 41 -23.40 -6.10 -17.89
CA GLN A 41 -22.39 -6.76 -17.06
C GLN A 41 -21.30 -5.79 -16.57
N TRP A 42 -20.72 -6.08 -15.41
CA TRP A 42 -19.65 -5.31 -14.80
C TRP A 42 -18.27 -5.76 -15.30
N GLY A 43 -17.37 -4.81 -15.56
CA GLY A 43 -15.99 -5.06 -15.98
C GLY A 43 -15.03 -3.98 -15.49
N GLY A 44 -13.73 -4.17 -15.74
CA GLY A 44 -12.77 -3.07 -15.68
C GLY A 44 -12.86 -2.20 -16.95
N VAL A 45 -12.09 -1.11 -16.99
CA VAL A 45 -11.99 -0.23 -18.18
C VAL A 45 -11.46 -1.04 -19.35
N SER A 46 -12.24 -1.22 -20.42
CA SER A 46 -11.94 -2.26 -21.41
C SER A 46 -12.37 -1.93 -22.84
N GLY A 47 -11.45 -2.12 -23.78
CA GLY A 47 -11.74 -2.03 -25.21
C GLY A 47 -10.83 -2.89 -26.10
N PHE A 48 -11.11 -2.88 -27.40
CA PHE A 48 -10.43 -3.75 -28.37
C PHE A 48 -9.01 -3.27 -28.66
N ALA A 49 -8.04 -4.19 -28.64
CA ALA A 49 -6.65 -3.87 -28.96
C ALA A 49 -6.21 -4.43 -30.31
N GLU A 50 -6.11 -3.55 -31.31
CA GLU A 50 -5.55 -3.87 -32.62
C GLU A 50 -4.01 -3.90 -32.59
N GLY A 51 -3.44 -4.90 -31.92
CA GLY A 51 -1.99 -5.19 -31.94
C GLY A 51 -1.10 -4.29 -31.07
N ARG A 52 -1.65 -3.31 -30.35
CA ARG A 52 -0.91 -2.47 -29.37
C ARG A 52 -1.63 -2.30 -28.02
N PRO A 53 -1.70 -3.36 -27.19
CA PRO A 53 -2.39 -3.31 -25.90
C PRO A 53 -1.94 -2.17 -24.97
N ASP A 54 -0.64 -1.88 -24.89
CA ASP A 54 -0.09 -0.84 -23.98
C ASP A 54 -0.52 0.59 -24.35
N GLU A 55 -0.65 0.88 -25.65
CA GLU A 55 -1.13 2.18 -26.14
C GLU A 55 -2.65 2.26 -25.98
N GLN A 56 -3.36 1.18 -26.34
CA GLN A 56 -4.81 1.11 -26.31
C GLN A 56 -5.36 1.33 -24.89
N VAL A 57 -4.80 0.66 -23.88
CA VAL A 57 -5.32 0.75 -22.51
C VAL A 57 -5.34 2.17 -21.96
N ARG A 58 -4.38 3.03 -22.35
CA ARG A 58 -4.36 4.43 -21.93
C ARG A 58 -5.42 5.27 -22.65
N THR A 59 -5.75 4.90 -23.88
CA THR A 59 -6.86 5.50 -24.62
C THR A 59 -8.18 5.16 -23.95
N GLU A 60 -8.42 3.88 -23.63
CA GLU A 60 -9.65 3.45 -22.95
C GLU A 60 -9.82 4.14 -21.59
N ILE A 61 -8.75 4.22 -20.78
CA ILE A 61 -8.82 4.94 -19.50
C ILE A 61 -9.24 6.40 -19.69
N ARG A 62 -8.69 7.08 -20.71
CA ARG A 62 -9.06 8.47 -20.99
C ARG A 62 -10.51 8.59 -21.43
N GLU A 63 -10.94 7.73 -22.35
CA GLU A 63 -12.24 7.84 -23.01
C GLU A 63 -13.38 7.40 -22.11
N GLU A 64 -13.19 6.33 -21.32
CA GLU A 64 -14.23 5.76 -20.47
C GLU A 64 -14.35 6.42 -19.09
N THR A 65 -13.29 7.08 -18.60
CA THR A 65 -13.26 7.57 -17.20
C THR A 65 -12.87 9.04 -17.02
N GLY A 66 -12.25 9.67 -18.02
CA GLY A 66 -11.69 11.02 -17.90
C GLY A 66 -10.41 11.13 -17.04
N LEU A 67 -9.90 10.04 -16.46
CA LEU A 67 -8.80 10.06 -15.46
C LEU A 67 -7.37 10.12 -16.06
N ALA A 68 -7.18 10.55 -17.31
CA ALA A 68 -5.92 10.35 -18.04
C ALA A 68 -4.65 10.88 -17.36
N ASP A 69 -4.73 12.03 -16.66
CA ASP A 69 -3.57 12.69 -16.04
C ASP A 69 -3.34 12.29 -14.57
N GLY A 70 -4.20 11.43 -14.02
CA GLY A 70 -4.17 11.00 -12.60
C GLY A 70 -3.93 9.50 -12.40
N VAL A 71 -3.40 8.81 -13.42
CA VAL A 71 -3.15 7.35 -13.36
C VAL A 71 -1.68 6.99 -13.56
N ALA A 72 -1.14 6.19 -12.64
CA ALA A 72 0.20 5.65 -12.68
C ALA A 72 0.17 4.15 -13.02
N PHE A 73 0.93 3.75 -14.05
CA PHE A 73 1.04 2.33 -14.41
C PHE A 73 1.73 1.54 -13.29
N VAL A 74 1.13 0.41 -12.89
CA VAL A 74 1.68 -0.47 -11.84
C VAL A 74 2.29 -1.73 -12.46
N ARG A 75 1.53 -2.47 -13.26
CA ARG A 75 1.98 -3.69 -13.96
C ARG A 75 0.98 -4.17 -15.00
N SER A 76 1.45 -5.02 -15.90
CA SER A 76 0.62 -5.85 -16.77
C SER A 76 0.72 -7.32 -16.37
N GLY A 77 -0.34 -8.08 -16.66
CA GLY A 77 -0.43 -9.49 -16.35
C GLY A 77 -0.35 -10.37 -17.60
N ARG A 78 -0.20 -11.68 -17.41
CA ARG A 78 -0.26 -12.63 -18.53
C ARG A 78 -1.67 -12.63 -19.14
N PRO A 79 -1.81 -12.67 -20.48
CA PRO A 79 -3.13 -12.70 -21.10
C PRO A 79 -3.99 -13.88 -20.65
N VAL A 80 -5.30 -13.65 -20.59
CA VAL A 80 -6.31 -14.67 -20.27
C VAL A 80 -7.09 -14.98 -21.55
N THR A 81 -7.04 -16.25 -21.97
CA THR A 81 -7.73 -16.72 -23.18
C THR A 81 -8.95 -17.55 -22.81
N PHE A 82 -10.07 -17.32 -23.47
CA PHE A 82 -11.26 -18.17 -23.37
C PHE A 82 -12.10 -18.11 -24.65
N GLU A 83 -12.83 -19.19 -24.92
CA GLU A 83 -13.81 -19.24 -26.01
C GLU A 83 -15.20 -18.87 -25.46
N ASP A 84 -15.90 -18.00 -26.17
CA ASP A 84 -17.32 -17.71 -25.97
C ASP A 84 -18.12 -18.43 -27.06
N ASP A 85 -18.76 -19.54 -26.68
CA ASP A 85 -19.57 -20.37 -27.58
C ASP A 85 -20.82 -19.64 -28.08
N GLU A 86 -21.39 -18.71 -27.29
CA GLU A 86 -22.58 -17.96 -27.67
C GLU A 86 -22.26 -16.92 -28.74
N LEU A 87 -21.10 -16.28 -28.63
CA LEU A 87 -20.58 -15.32 -29.60
C LEU A 87 -19.76 -15.96 -30.72
N GLY A 88 -19.43 -17.25 -30.61
CA GLY A 88 -18.57 -17.99 -31.54
C GLY A 88 -17.20 -17.34 -31.71
N ARG A 89 -16.61 -16.86 -30.61
CA ARG A 89 -15.42 -15.99 -30.61
C ARG A 89 -14.43 -16.40 -29.53
N GLU A 90 -13.16 -16.45 -29.89
CA GLU A 90 -12.08 -16.54 -28.90
C GLU A 90 -11.70 -15.14 -28.43
N TRP A 91 -11.56 -14.97 -27.12
CA TRP A 91 -11.15 -13.73 -26.48
C TRP A 91 -9.76 -13.88 -25.87
N ILE A 92 -8.92 -12.86 -26.08
CA ILE A 92 -7.60 -12.74 -25.44
C ILE A 92 -7.58 -11.42 -24.67
N VAL A 93 -7.75 -11.52 -23.35
CA VAL A 93 -7.79 -10.37 -22.43
C VAL A 93 -6.38 -10.06 -21.94
N HIS A 94 -5.91 -8.84 -22.15
CA HIS A 94 -4.64 -8.31 -21.66
C HIS A 94 -4.88 -7.46 -20.41
N PRO A 95 -4.59 -7.96 -19.20
CA PRO A 95 -4.90 -7.25 -17.96
C PRO A 95 -3.80 -6.26 -17.57
N PHE A 96 -4.23 -5.09 -17.10
CA PHE A 96 -3.37 -4.01 -16.60
C PHE A 96 -3.85 -3.53 -15.24
N LEU A 97 -2.91 -3.12 -14.38
CA LEU A 97 -3.21 -2.43 -13.13
C LEU A 97 -2.59 -1.04 -13.16
N PHE A 98 -3.40 -0.06 -12.77
CA PHE A 98 -3.01 1.33 -12.58
C PHE A 98 -3.38 1.77 -11.17
N GLU A 99 -2.58 2.67 -10.59
CA GLU A 99 -2.95 3.42 -9.39
C GLU A 99 -3.56 4.75 -9.82
N CYS A 100 -4.62 5.18 -9.14
CA CYS A 100 -5.35 6.41 -9.42
C CYS A 100 -5.36 7.29 -8.19
N ASP A 101 -5.06 8.58 -8.35
CA ASP A 101 -5.08 9.55 -7.24
C ASP A 101 -6.49 10.08 -6.94
N SER A 102 -7.45 9.89 -7.86
CA SER A 102 -8.82 10.39 -7.77
C SER A 102 -9.85 9.31 -8.00
N ARG A 103 -10.99 9.44 -7.31
CA ARG A 103 -12.20 8.64 -7.52
C ARG A 103 -13.25 9.33 -8.41
N ALA A 104 -12.98 10.55 -8.88
CA ALA A 104 -13.89 11.32 -9.72
C ALA A 104 -13.87 10.80 -11.16
N VAL A 105 -14.85 9.98 -11.51
CA VAL A 105 -14.99 9.34 -12.82
C VAL A 105 -16.02 10.10 -13.66
N GLU A 106 -15.66 10.41 -14.91
CA GLU A 106 -16.57 10.92 -15.93
C GLU A 106 -16.86 9.81 -16.93
N LEU A 107 -18.06 9.22 -16.86
CA LEU A 107 -18.43 8.06 -17.68
C LEU A 107 -18.71 8.46 -19.13
N SER A 108 -18.19 7.65 -20.05
CA SER A 108 -18.62 7.62 -21.46
C SER A 108 -20.03 7.02 -21.61
N ASP A 109 -20.65 7.22 -22.78
CA ASP A 109 -21.93 6.59 -23.13
C ASP A 109 -21.90 5.04 -23.09
N GLU A 110 -20.71 4.41 -23.12
CA GLU A 110 -20.54 2.95 -23.04
C GLU A 110 -20.88 2.35 -21.67
N HIS A 111 -21.07 3.18 -20.64
CA HIS A 111 -21.26 2.75 -19.26
C HIS A 111 -22.41 3.49 -18.58
N ASP A 112 -23.29 2.75 -17.90
CA ASP A 112 -24.44 3.33 -17.20
C ASP A 112 -24.10 3.68 -15.73
N GLU A 113 -23.22 2.90 -15.10
CA GLU A 113 -22.92 2.97 -13.67
C GLU A 113 -21.43 2.68 -13.42
N CYS A 114 -20.89 3.22 -12.32
CA CYS A 114 -19.55 2.90 -11.85
C CYS A 114 -19.50 2.74 -10.33
N GLU A 115 -18.68 1.82 -9.86
CA GLU A 115 -18.46 1.56 -8.45
C GLU A 115 -16.97 1.37 -8.14
N TRP A 116 -16.54 1.91 -7.00
CA TRP A 116 -15.27 1.55 -6.39
C TRP A 116 -15.55 0.44 -5.37
N VAL A 117 -14.98 -0.74 -5.59
CA VAL A 117 -15.22 -1.90 -4.71
C VAL A 117 -13.93 -2.65 -4.42
N HIS A 118 -13.89 -3.38 -3.32
CA HIS A 118 -12.87 -4.40 -3.16
C HIS A 118 -13.00 -5.48 -4.25
N PRO A 119 -11.90 -5.92 -4.87
CA PRO A 119 -11.89 -6.94 -5.92
C PRO A 119 -12.66 -8.22 -5.58
N THR A 120 -12.74 -8.59 -4.31
CA THR A 120 -13.50 -9.76 -3.85
C THR A 120 -14.98 -9.69 -4.20
N ALA A 121 -15.55 -8.50 -4.43
CA ALA A 121 -16.91 -8.34 -4.94
C ALA A 121 -17.13 -9.02 -6.30
N ILE A 122 -16.07 -9.23 -7.10
CA ILE A 122 -16.15 -9.93 -8.39
C ILE A 122 -16.49 -11.42 -8.21
N VAL A 123 -16.13 -12.02 -7.07
CA VAL A 123 -16.34 -13.45 -6.76
C VAL A 123 -17.33 -13.68 -5.61
N ASP A 124 -17.89 -12.62 -5.04
CA ASP A 124 -18.83 -12.72 -3.94
C ASP A 124 -20.15 -13.35 -4.41
N SER A 125 -20.41 -14.58 -3.96
CA SER A 125 -21.63 -15.33 -4.30
C SER A 125 -22.93 -14.72 -3.73
N THR A 126 -22.81 -13.77 -2.80
CA THR A 126 -23.96 -13.06 -2.20
C THR A 126 -24.31 -11.76 -2.92
N ASP A 127 -23.40 -11.27 -3.78
CA ASP A 127 -23.60 -10.10 -4.62
C ASP A 127 -24.33 -10.52 -5.92
N ASP A 128 -25.33 -9.73 -6.33
CA ASP A 128 -26.11 -10.01 -7.53
C ASP A 128 -25.47 -9.47 -8.82
N ARG A 129 -24.28 -8.85 -8.73
CA ARG A 129 -23.54 -8.37 -9.88
C ARG A 129 -23.18 -9.49 -10.84
N THR A 130 -23.53 -9.31 -12.10
CA THR A 130 -23.05 -10.17 -13.20
C THR A 130 -21.82 -9.52 -13.83
N THR A 131 -20.69 -10.20 -13.84
CA THR A 131 -19.44 -9.67 -14.42
C THR A 131 -19.18 -10.22 -15.81
N VAL A 132 -18.37 -9.51 -16.60
CA VAL A 132 -17.82 -10.05 -17.85
C VAL A 132 -17.06 -11.36 -17.61
N PRO A 133 -17.03 -12.29 -18.59
CA PRO A 133 -16.37 -13.57 -18.38
C PRO A 133 -14.90 -13.40 -18.00
N ARG A 134 -14.45 -14.24 -17.05
CA ARG A 134 -13.05 -14.29 -16.58
C ARG A 134 -12.52 -13.00 -15.93
N LEU A 135 -13.38 -12.07 -15.49
CA LEU A 135 -12.95 -10.82 -14.86
C LEU A 135 -12.03 -11.05 -13.64
N TRP A 136 -12.40 -11.96 -12.72
CA TRP A 136 -11.55 -12.32 -11.58
C TRP A 136 -10.21 -12.88 -12.03
N THR A 137 -10.22 -13.83 -12.98
CA THR A 137 -9.00 -14.42 -13.53
C THR A 137 -8.10 -13.36 -14.15
N ALA A 138 -8.65 -12.33 -14.80
CA ALA A 138 -7.88 -11.20 -15.32
C ALA A 138 -7.30 -10.33 -14.20
N TYR A 139 -8.07 -10.04 -13.15
CA TYR A 139 -7.61 -9.31 -11.98
C TYR A 139 -6.46 -10.05 -11.27
N GLU A 140 -6.58 -11.36 -11.04
CA GLU A 140 -5.55 -12.19 -10.41
C GLU A 140 -4.18 -12.09 -11.11
N ARG A 141 -4.15 -11.83 -12.42
CA ARG A 141 -2.88 -11.67 -13.18
C ARG A 141 -2.11 -10.42 -12.79
N VAL A 142 -2.79 -9.44 -12.20
CA VAL A 142 -2.22 -8.14 -11.81
C VAL A 142 -2.35 -7.85 -10.32
N ALA A 143 -3.08 -8.68 -9.58
CA ALA A 143 -3.20 -8.63 -8.12
C ALA A 143 -1.83 -8.67 -7.42
N PRO A 144 -1.72 -8.11 -6.21
CA PRO A 144 -0.53 -8.30 -5.39
C PRO A 144 -0.34 -9.79 -5.05
N THR A 145 0.92 -10.18 -4.86
CA THR A 145 1.32 -11.51 -4.39
C THR A 145 2.47 -11.35 -3.40
N VAL A 146 2.70 -12.38 -2.58
CA VAL A 146 3.88 -12.48 -1.70
C VAL A 146 5.17 -12.16 -2.47
N ARG A 147 5.32 -12.73 -3.67
CA ARG A 147 6.50 -12.51 -4.53
C ARG A 147 6.63 -11.06 -4.95
N THR A 148 5.53 -10.42 -5.33
CA THR A 148 5.59 -9.03 -5.78
C THR A 148 5.88 -8.08 -4.62
N ILE A 149 5.39 -8.38 -3.41
CA ILE A 149 5.72 -7.61 -2.20
C ILE A 149 7.20 -7.79 -1.84
N ALA A 150 7.71 -9.02 -1.91
CA ALA A 150 9.12 -9.34 -1.68
C ALA A 150 10.08 -8.85 -2.79
N ALA A 151 9.56 -8.34 -3.91
CA ALA A 151 10.38 -7.81 -5.00
C ALA A 151 10.28 -6.29 -5.15
N ASP A 152 9.34 -5.64 -4.46
CA ASP A 152 9.11 -4.20 -4.54
C ASP A 152 10.07 -3.45 -3.61
N ASP A 153 11.04 -2.75 -4.21
CA ASP A 153 12.03 -1.89 -3.57
C ASP A 153 11.79 -0.40 -3.87
N GLU A 154 10.69 -0.09 -4.55
CA GLU A 154 10.32 1.27 -4.95
C GLU A 154 9.31 1.90 -3.97
N ARG A 155 8.36 1.11 -3.47
CA ARG A 155 7.27 1.57 -2.62
C ARG A 155 7.61 1.49 -1.14
N GLY A 156 7.14 2.47 -0.37
CA GLY A 156 7.34 2.53 1.08
C GLY A 156 6.59 1.43 1.86
N ALA A 157 7.05 1.16 3.08
CA ALA A 157 6.56 0.06 3.91
C ALA A 157 5.05 0.10 4.19
N ALA A 158 4.47 1.29 4.37
CA ALA A 158 3.02 1.45 4.58
C ALA A 158 2.21 0.95 3.37
N ALA A 159 2.60 1.33 2.15
CA ALA A 159 1.92 0.89 0.93
C ALA A 159 2.01 -0.64 0.73
N LEU A 160 3.19 -1.22 0.98
CA LEU A 160 3.40 -2.67 0.88
C LEU A 160 2.63 -3.46 1.94
N SER A 161 2.48 -2.93 3.15
CA SER A 161 1.67 -3.57 4.19
C SER A 161 0.19 -3.67 3.81
N ILE A 162 -0.37 -2.66 3.13
CA ILE A 162 -1.74 -2.72 2.60
C ILE A 162 -1.82 -3.80 1.51
N ARG A 163 -0.84 -3.88 0.61
CA ARG A 163 -0.79 -4.96 -0.40
C ARG A 163 -0.73 -6.35 0.24
N ALA A 164 -0.08 -6.50 1.39
CA ALA A 164 -0.07 -7.77 2.12
C ALA A 164 -1.48 -8.15 2.64
N LEU A 165 -2.24 -7.17 3.12
CA LEU A 165 -3.63 -7.39 3.53
C LEU A 165 -4.54 -7.71 2.33
N GLU A 166 -4.31 -7.09 1.17
CA GLU A 166 -5.03 -7.45 -0.07
C GLU A 166 -4.81 -8.91 -0.46
N VAL A 167 -3.59 -9.44 -0.31
CA VAL A 167 -3.30 -10.86 -0.58
C VAL A 167 -4.12 -11.78 0.32
N LEU A 168 -4.26 -11.45 1.61
CA LEU A 168 -5.11 -12.21 2.54
C LEU A 168 -6.60 -12.07 2.20
N ARG A 169 -7.06 -10.83 1.98
CA ARG A 169 -8.43 -10.52 1.56
C ARG A 169 -8.82 -11.32 0.32
N ASP A 170 -8.00 -11.28 -0.73
CA ASP A 170 -8.29 -11.91 -2.01
C ASP A 170 -8.36 -13.43 -1.86
N ARG A 171 -7.43 -14.04 -1.13
CA ARG A 171 -7.48 -15.50 -0.92
C ARG A 171 -8.69 -15.92 -0.08
N ALA A 172 -9.01 -15.17 0.98
CA ALA A 172 -10.17 -15.42 1.82
C ALA A 172 -11.48 -15.30 1.01
N GLY A 173 -11.61 -14.26 0.16
CA GLY A 173 -12.76 -14.09 -0.72
C GLY A 173 -12.94 -15.24 -1.72
N VAL A 174 -11.84 -15.75 -2.30
CA VAL A 174 -11.89 -16.92 -3.19
C VAL A 174 -12.32 -18.18 -2.46
N LEU A 175 -11.78 -18.44 -1.26
CA LEU A 175 -12.17 -19.59 -0.44
C LEU A 175 -13.68 -19.57 -0.14
N LEU A 176 -14.25 -18.39 0.16
CA LEU A 176 -15.69 -18.25 0.34
C LEU A 176 -16.50 -18.53 -0.93
N ALA A 177 -16.03 -18.07 -2.08
CA ALA A 177 -16.67 -18.35 -3.37
C ALA A 177 -16.64 -19.86 -3.71
N GLU A 178 -15.56 -20.54 -3.36
CA GLU A 178 -15.36 -21.98 -3.57
C GLU A 178 -16.30 -22.85 -2.69
N ARG A 179 -16.83 -22.34 -1.57
CA ARG A 179 -17.75 -23.07 -0.68
C ARG A 179 -19.00 -23.59 -1.40
N ALA A 180 -19.48 -22.88 -2.43
CA ALA A 180 -20.64 -23.30 -3.21
C ALA A 180 -20.41 -24.64 -3.93
N GLU A 181 -19.17 -24.94 -4.32
CA GLU A 181 -18.80 -26.14 -5.06
C GLU A 181 -18.13 -27.20 -4.17
N LEU A 182 -17.26 -26.76 -3.25
CA LEU A 182 -16.39 -27.63 -2.45
C LEU A 182 -16.96 -27.92 -1.05
N GLY A 183 -17.95 -27.16 -0.59
CA GLY A 183 -18.44 -27.20 0.78
C GLY A 183 -17.60 -26.35 1.74
N VAL A 184 -18.04 -26.27 2.99
CA VAL A 184 -17.41 -25.44 4.04
C VAL A 184 -16.38 -26.29 4.81
N ASP A 185 -15.12 -25.84 4.86
CA ASP A 185 -14.04 -26.47 5.63
C ASP A 185 -13.24 -25.41 6.43
N PRO A 186 -13.77 -24.96 7.58
CA PRO A 186 -13.19 -23.85 8.34
C PRO A 186 -11.73 -24.10 8.74
N ALA A 187 -11.40 -25.32 9.15
CA ALA A 187 -10.05 -25.67 9.57
C ALA A 187 -9.06 -25.66 8.39
N GLY A 188 -9.45 -26.22 7.23
CA GLY A 188 -8.62 -26.19 6.03
C GLY A 188 -8.42 -24.78 5.47
N GLU A 189 -9.48 -23.97 5.49
CA GLU A 189 -9.44 -22.55 5.10
C GLU A 189 -8.50 -21.75 6.02
N TRP A 190 -8.57 -21.96 7.34
CA TRP A 190 -7.66 -21.35 8.31
C TRP A 190 -6.21 -21.73 8.07
N ASP A 191 -5.92 -23.03 7.95
CA ASP A 191 -4.57 -23.54 7.75
C ASP A 191 -3.92 -22.91 6.52
N GLU A 192 -4.68 -22.79 5.42
CA GLU A 192 -4.19 -22.17 4.20
C GLU A 192 -3.90 -20.66 4.38
N LEU A 193 -4.82 -19.92 5.02
CA LEU A 193 -4.67 -18.49 5.26
C LEU A 193 -3.56 -18.19 6.27
N ALA A 194 -3.38 -19.03 7.29
CA ALA A 194 -2.29 -18.99 8.25
C ALA A 194 -0.93 -19.22 7.58
N GLU A 195 -0.82 -20.21 6.68
CA GLU A 195 0.39 -20.42 5.89
C GLU A 195 0.71 -19.22 4.98
N LEU A 196 -0.31 -18.66 4.33
CA LEU A 196 -0.17 -17.45 3.51
C LEU A 196 0.31 -16.25 4.35
N ALA A 197 -0.29 -16.02 5.52
CA ALA A 197 0.13 -14.98 6.46
C ALA A 197 1.59 -15.20 6.91
N GLY A 198 1.97 -16.44 7.20
CA GLY A 198 3.35 -16.82 7.51
C GLY A 198 4.34 -16.39 6.42
N ARG A 199 4.03 -16.68 5.15
CA ARG A 199 4.85 -16.27 3.99
C ARG A 199 4.90 -14.75 3.81
N LEU A 200 3.81 -14.03 4.06
CA LEU A 200 3.78 -12.57 4.01
C LEU A 200 4.72 -11.95 5.07
N LEU A 201 4.72 -12.50 6.29
CA LEU A 201 5.57 -12.06 7.40
C LEU A 201 7.08 -12.26 7.14
N GLU A 202 7.42 -13.13 6.19
CA GLU A 202 8.79 -13.37 5.71
C GLU A 202 9.15 -12.57 4.45
N ALA A 203 8.18 -11.97 3.76
CA ALA A 203 8.41 -11.26 2.50
C ALA A 203 9.32 -10.02 2.68
N ARG A 204 9.15 -9.31 3.79
CA ARG A 204 9.90 -8.09 4.17
C ARG A 204 10.12 -8.07 5.69
N PRO A 205 11.02 -8.89 6.25
CA PRO A 205 11.13 -9.10 7.69
C PRO A 205 11.59 -7.86 8.48
N SER A 206 12.18 -6.87 7.80
CA SER A 206 12.57 -5.56 8.33
C SER A 206 11.40 -4.59 8.52
N MET A 207 10.24 -4.81 7.88
CA MET A 207 9.11 -3.88 7.91
C MET A 207 8.17 -4.19 9.08
N ALA A 208 8.30 -3.44 10.19
CA ALA A 208 7.42 -3.57 11.36
C ALA A 208 5.94 -3.41 11.00
N VAL A 209 5.60 -2.42 10.17
CA VAL A 209 4.20 -2.16 9.74
C VAL A 209 3.57 -3.33 9.00
N LEU A 210 4.30 -4.03 8.14
CA LEU A 210 3.80 -5.22 7.47
C LEU A 210 3.55 -6.33 8.48
N ARG A 211 4.51 -6.56 9.38
CA ARG A 211 4.39 -7.56 10.44
C ARG A 211 3.15 -7.33 11.29
N ASN A 212 3.02 -6.12 11.82
CA ASN A 212 2.00 -5.75 12.77
C ASN A 212 0.60 -5.81 12.15
N ARG A 213 0.45 -5.30 10.92
CA ARG A 213 -0.84 -5.34 10.21
C ARG A 213 -1.29 -6.77 9.89
N VAL A 214 -0.38 -7.63 9.41
CA VAL A 214 -0.71 -9.04 9.16
C VAL A 214 -1.04 -9.78 10.46
N ASN A 215 -0.25 -9.59 11.51
CA ASN A 215 -0.52 -10.21 12.81
C ASN A 215 -1.86 -9.76 13.39
N ARG A 216 -2.17 -8.46 13.32
CA ARG A 216 -3.47 -7.94 13.76
C ARG A 216 -4.61 -8.56 12.99
N THR A 217 -4.51 -8.64 11.65
CA THR A 217 -5.57 -9.25 10.83
C THR A 217 -5.84 -10.70 11.24
N MET A 218 -4.80 -11.50 11.47
CA MET A 218 -4.99 -12.90 11.88
C MET A 218 -5.51 -13.01 13.33
N ALA A 219 -5.02 -12.18 14.25
CA ALA A 219 -5.49 -12.16 15.64
C ALA A 219 -6.96 -11.73 15.74
N ASP A 220 -7.34 -10.64 15.08
CA ASP A 220 -8.72 -10.13 15.02
C ASP A 220 -9.68 -11.21 14.45
N ALA A 221 -9.23 -12.02 13.48
CA ALA A 221 -10.02 -13.13 12.95
C ALA A 221 -10.26 -14.23 13.99
N THR A 222 -9.24 -14.56 14.80
CA THR A 222 -9.42 -15.53 15.91
C THR A 222 -10.31 -15.02 17.04
N ASP A 223 -10.24 -13.73 17.35
CA ASP A 223 -11.02 -13.15 18.46
C ASP A 223 -12.51 -12.96 18.09
N ARG A 224 -12.81 -12.66 16.81
CA ARG A 224 -14.20 -12.59 16.30
C ARG A 224 -14.96 -13.90 16.47
N ASN A 225 -14.28 -15.02 16.25
CA ASN A 225 -14.87 -16.34 16.45
C ASN A 225 -15.16 -16.62 17.95
N ALA A 226 -14.30 -16.13 18.84
CA ALA A 226 -14.47 -16.29 20.27
C ALA A 226 -15.72 -15.55 20.81
N ASP A 227 -16.04 -14.37 20.25
CA ASP A 227 -17.20 -13.56 20.65
C ASP A 227 -18.56 -14.14 20.20
N GLU A 228 -18.59 -14.96 19.14
CA GLU A 228 -19.80 -15.67 18.70
C GLU A 228 -20.12 -16.91 19.55
N THR A 229 -19.17 -17.36 20.38
CA THR A 229 -19.33 -18.53 21.27
C THR A 229 -19.86 -18.07 22.64
N ASP A 230 -21.18 -18.15 22.86
CA ASP A 230 -21.94 -17.76 24.07
C ASP A 230 -21.14 -17.59 25.39
N ALA A 231 -21.18 -16.36 25.94
CA ALA A 231 -20.49 -15.90 27.16
C ALA A 231 -20.91 -16.57 28.50
N ASN A 232 -21.62 -17.70 28.49
CA ASN A 232 -22.11 -18.34 29.71
C ASN A 232 -21.16 -19.40 30.31
N ASP A 233 -20.10 -19.83 29.62
CA ASP A 233 -19.14 -20.82 30.13
C ASP A 233 -17.67 -20.41 29.85
N ALA A 234 -17.28 -19.23 30.35
CA ALA A 234 -15.96 -18.61 30.14
C ALA A 234 -14.73 -19.43 30.65
N ALA A 235 -14.94 -20.56 31.34
CA ALA A 235 -13.86 -21.41 31.82
C ALA A 235 -13.54 -22.61 30.90
N ASP A 236 -14.45 -22.96 29.98
CA ASP A 236 -14.27 -24.06 29.00
C ASP A 236 -14.26 -23.56 27.53
N ALA A 237 -14.65 -22.31 27.28
CA ALA A 237 -14.80 -21.73 25.93
C ALA A 237 -13.53 -21.75 25.06
N ALA A 238 -12.34 -21.62 25.66
CA ALA A 238 -11.07 -21.62 24.91
C ALA A 238 -10.73 -22.98 24.27
N ALA A 239 -11.38 -24.08 24.68
CA ALA A 239 -11.13 -25.42 24.15
C ALA A 239 -12.18 -25.89 23.13
N THR A 240 -13.27 -25.13 22.91
CA THR A 240 -14.40 -25.51 22.05
C THR A 240 -14.81 -24.47 21.01
N ALA A 241 -14.13 -23.32 20.95
CA ALA A 241 -14.34 -22.36 19.87
C ALA A 241 -14.05 -23.02 18.52
N ALA A 242 -14.90 -22.78 17.53
CA ALA A 242 -14.63 -23.21 16.17
C ALA A 242 -13.33 -22.53 15.69
N PRO A 243 -12.53 -23.15 14.83
CA PRO A 243 -11.41 -22.44 14.21
C PRO A 243 -11.98 -21.25 13.41
N ALA A 244 -11.28 -20.11 13.45
CA ALA A 244 -11.56 -18.99 12.57
C ALA A 244 -11.56 -19.46 11.11
N ASP A 245 -12.38 -18.87 10.26
CA ASP A 245 -12.56 -19.34 8.89
C ASP A 245 -12.25 -18.25 7.84
N ALA A 246 -12.51 -18.55 6.56
CA ALA A 246 -12.28 -17.57 5.49
C ALA A 246 -13.15 -16.30 5.63
N ALA A 247 -14.34 -16.37 6.23
CA ALA A 247 -15.18 -15.19 6.45
C ALA A 247 -14.60 -14.28 7.53
N ASP A 248 -14.10 -14.87 8.63
CA ASP A 248 -13.42 -14.13 9.71
C ASP A 248 -12.20 -13.37 9.18
N VAL A 249 -11.35 -14.06 8.40
CA VAL A 249 -10.14 -13.47 7.82
C VAL A 249 -10.49 -12.42 6.76
N LEU A 250 -11.49 -12.66 5.90
CA LEU A 250 -11.92 -11.66 4.92
C LEU A 250 -12.38 -10.38 5.61
N ALA A 251 -13.29 -10.50 6.57
CA ALA A 251 -13.84 -9.37 7.30
C ALA A 251 -12.74 -8.64 8.10
N SER A 252 -11.76 -9.37 8.63
CA SER A 252 -10.62 -8.79 9.36
C SER A 252 -9.64 -8.08 8.42
N ALA A 253 -9.37 -8.64 7.24
CA ALA A 253 -8.51 -8.03 6.24
C ALA A 253 -9.13 -6.74 5.67
N LEU A 254 -10.44 -6.73 5.41
CA LEU A 254 -11.18 -5.53 4.97
C LEU A 254 -11.09 -4.41 6.00
N SER A 255 -11.49 -4.68 7.25
CA SER A 255 -11.36 -3.70 8.35
C SER A 255 -9.89 -3.30 8.59
N GLY A 256 -8.96 -4.23 8.38
CA GLY A 256 -7.54 -3.99 8.50
C GLY A 256 -7.01 -3.00 7.48
N ILE A 257 -7.48 -3.09 6.24
CA ILE A 257 -7.14 -2.17 5.16
C ILE A 257 -7.71 -0.77 5.44
N GLU A 258 -8.99 -0.67 5.82
CA GLU A 258 -9.61 0.60 6.18
C GLU A 258 -8.86 1.30 7.31
N ARG A 259 -8.56 0.56 8.39
CA ARG A 259 -7.78 1.05 9.52
C ARG A 259 -6.39 1.49 9.11
N ALA A 260 -5.73 0.73 8.24
CA ALA A 260 -4.39 1.03 7.75
C ALA A 260 -4.33 2.35 6.96
N LEU A 261 -5.36 2.61 6.13
CA LEU A 261 -5.49 3.87 5.38
C LEU A 261 -5.79 5.03 6.34
N ALA A 262 -6.76 4.85 7.25
CA ALA A 262 -7.13 5.88 8.23
C ALA A 262 -5.98 6.25 9.17
N ALA A 263 -5.19 5.28 9.64
CA ALA A 263 -4.11 5.54 10.59
C ALA A 263 -3.03 6.50 10.05
N ASP A 264 -2.71 6.42 8.75
CA ASP A 264 -1.74 7.35 8.15
C ASP A 264 -2.35 8.77 8.02
N ASP A 265 -3.64 8.89 7.65
CA ASP A 265 -4.33 10.18 7.56
C ASP A 265 -4.56 10.83 8.94
N ASP A 266 -4.94 10.04 9.93
CA ASP A 266 -5.16 10.48 11.31
C ASP A 266 -3.84 10.90 11.98
N ALA A 267 -2.75 10.16 11.76
CA ALA A 267 -1.42 10.55 12.24
C ALA A 267 -0.96 11.87 11.59
N ALA A 268 -1.24 12.06 10.30
CA ALA A 268 -0.95 13.29 9.60
C ALA A 268 -1.76 14.48 10.15
N ALA A 269 -3.06 14.29 10.37
CA ALA A 269 -3.93 15.30 10.96
C ALA A 269 -3.49 15.68 12.38
N ALA A 270 -3.19 14.69 13.23
CA ALA A 270 -2.68 14.91 14.59
C ALA A 270 -1.35 15.67 14.60
N ALA A 271 -0.49 15.44 13.60
CA ALA A 271 0.77 16.17 13.47
C ALA A 271 0.57 17.60 12.99
N GLY A 272 -0.40 17.86 12.10
CA GLY A 272 -0.66 19.17 11.48
C GLY A 272 -0.70 20.34 12.48
N ASP A 273 -1.38 20.16 13.62
CA ASP A 273 -1.49 21.15 14.70
C ASP A 273 -0.15 21.64 15.29
N ARG A 274 0.96 20.95 14.99
CA ARG A 274 2.32 21.24 15.50
C ARG A 274 3.23 21.88 14.46
N LEU A 275 2.76 21.99 13.22
CA LEU A 275 3.60 22.33 12.06
C LEU A 275 3.40 23.78 11.57
N GLU A 276 2.81 24.63 12.42
CA GLU A 276 2.83 26.07 12.21
C GLU A 276 4.28 26.58 12.15
N GLY A 277 4.53 27.60 11.32
CA GLY A 277 5.86 28.20 11.18
C GLY A 277 6.74 27.49 10.15
N SER A 278 8.05 27.61 10.33
CA SER A 278 9.05 27.12 9.38
C SER A 278 9.50 25.70 9.73
N VAL A 279 9.42 24.81 8.75
CA VAL A 279 9.66 23.37 8.97
C VAL A 279 10.74 22.84 8.06
N LEU A 280 11.55 21.91 8.56
CA LEU A 280 12.53 21.16 7.77
C LEU A 280 12.14 19.69 7.70
N THR A 281 12.17 19.11 6.51
CA THR A 281 11.93 17.69 6.28
C THR A 281 12.96 17.08 5.31
N LEU A 282 12.95 15.76 5.20
CA LEU A 282 13.78 14.97 4.29
C LEU A 282 13.03 13.70 3.88
N SER A 283 13.53 13.02 2.85
CA SER A 283 12.94 11.82 2.26
C SER A 283 11.57 12.08 1.64
N ARG A 284 10.88 10.99 1.31
CA ARG A 284 9.53 10.94 0.77
C ARG A 284 8.64 10.15 1.72
N SER A 285 7.92 10.87 2.58
CA SER A 285 6.89 10.31 3.46
C SER A 285 5.52 10.86 3.08
N GLY A 286 4.60 9.97 2.70
CA GLY A 286 3.21 10.34 2.42
C GLY A 286 2.53 10.97 3.64
N THR A 287 2.70 10.36 4.81
CA THR A 287 2.17 10.85 6.10
C THR A 287 2.68 12.26 6.43
N VAL A 288 3.97 12.52 6.26
CA VAL A 288 4.55 13.86 6.51
C VAL A 288 4.05 14.87 5.48
N ARG A 289 3.92 14.47 4.21
CA ARG A 289 3.38 15.34 3.16
C ARG A 289 1.94 15.75 3.48
N SER A 290 1.10 14.81 3.92
CA SER A 290 -0.26 15.10 4.37
C SER A 290 -0.28 15.99 5.62
N ALA A 291 0.61 15.75 6.58
CA ALA A 291 0.73 16.58 7.78
C ALA A 291 1.12 18.02 7.47
N LEU A 292 2.07 18.22 6.55
CA LEU A 292 2.51 19.54 6.10
C LEU A 292 1.41 20.29 5.34
N ARG A 293 0.58 19.59 4.57
CA ARG A 293 -0.61 20.19 3.94
C ARG A 293 -1.64 20.63 4.97
N ALA A 294 -1.86 19.82 6.01
CA ALA A 294 -2.82 20.11 7.07
C ALA A 294 -2.35 21.24 8.01
N GLY A 295 -1.04 21.32 8.28
CA GLY A 295 -0.46 22.27 9.25
C GLY A 295 -0.12 23.66 8.70
N GLU A 296 -0.30 23.91 7.40
CA GLU A 296 -0.09 25.21 6.74
C GLU A 296 1.21 25.95 7.18
N PRO A 297 2.40 25.34 7.02
CA PRO A 297 3.67 25.95 7.43
C PRO A 297 3.92 27.28 6.70
N SER A 298 4.66 28.18 7.34
CA SER A 298 5.07 29.47 6.77
C SER A 298 6.23 29.35 5.78
N ARG A 299 6.99 28.25 5.83
CA ARG A 299 8.06 27.88 4.89
C ARG A 299 8.44 26.41 5.08
N ILE A 300 8.78 25.72 3.99
CA ILE A 300 9.27 24.33 4.01
C ILE A 300 10.70 24.28 3.50
N PHE A 301 11.62 23.70 4.27
CA PHE A 301 12.95 23.29 3.84
C PHE A 301 12.95 21.79 3.56
N VAL A 302 13.49 21.38 2.41
CA VAL A 302 13.55 19.98 2.01
C VAL A 302 14.99 19.61 1.69
N ALA A 303 15.49 18.56 2.33
CA ALA A 303 16.77 17.96 1.96
C ALA A 303 16.60 17.08 0.70
N GLU A 304 17.51 17.19 -0.28
CA GLU A 304 17.41 16.45 -1.55
C GLU A 304 17.36 14.92 -1.38
N SER A 305 17.90 14.38 -0.30
CA SER A 305 17.82 12.96 0.11
C SER A 305 18.53 12.00 -0.84
N ARG A 306 19.85 12.19 -0.97
CA ARG A 306 20.75 11.32 -1.74
C ARG A 306 20.81 9.90 -1.14
N PRO A 307 21.15 8.89 -1.97
CA PRO A 307 21.45 9.00 -3.40
C PRO A 307 20.22 9.07 -4.31
N ALA A 308 19.04 8.67 -3.84
CA ALA A 308 17.83 8.59 -4.66
C ALA A 308 17.30 9.96 -5.10
N GLY A 309 17.60 11.03 -4.35
CA GLY A 309 17.13 12.38 -4.70
C GLY A 309 15.62 12.57 -4.47
N GLU A 310 15.02 11.74 -3.62
CA GLU A 310 13.56 11.66 -3.49
C GLU A 310 12.92 12.92 -2.90
N GLY A 311 13.71 13.72 -2.15
CA GLY A 311 13.29 15.01 -1.59
C GLY A 311 13.09 16.08 -2.66
N THR A 312 13.79 15.99 -3.80
CA THR A 312 13.56 16.90 -4.94
C THR A 312 12.14 16.77 -5.46
N ALA A 313 11.68 15.54 -5.70
CA ALA A 313 10.30 15.29 -6.15
C ALA A 313 9.26 15.72 -5.12
N VAL A 314 9.58 15.63 -3.81
CA VAL A 314 8.71 16.15 -2.75
C VAL A 314 8.64 17.67 -2.81
N ALA A 315 9.78 18.35 -2.95
CA ALA A 315 9.83 19.80 -3.07
C ALA A 315 9.08 20.32 -4.31
N GLU A 316 9.23 19.65 -5.46
CA GLU A 316 8.45 19.92 -6.68
C GLU A 316 6.95 19.75 -6.41
N SER A 317 6.55 18.64 -5.77
CA SER A 317 5.14 18.39 -5.46
C SER A 317 4.52 19.44 -4.53
N PHE A 318 5.31 20.10 -3.67
CA PHE A 318 4.82 21.22 -2.85
C PHE A 318 4.80 22.53 -3.64
N ALA A 319 5.73 22.74 -4.56
CA ALA A 319 5.77 23.95 -5.38
C ALA A 319 4.62 24.01 -6.39
N ASP A 320 4.15 22.84 -6.87
CA ASP A 320 3.05 22.71 -7.83
C ASP A 320 1.66 22.60 -7.17
N ASP A 321 1.60 22.51 -5.84
CA ASP A 321 0.36 22.31 -5.09
C ASP A 321 -0.21 23.66 -4.62
N ASP A 322 -1.34 24.08 -5.21
CA ASP A 322 -2.05 25.31 -4.82
C ASP A 322 -2.50 25.32 -3.34
N GLY A 323 -2.56 24.15 -2.69
CA GLY A 323 -2.82 24.01 -1.25
C GLY A 323 -1.62 24.35 -0.36
N ILE A 324 -0.40 24.42 -0.90
CA ILE A 324 0.80 24.84 -0.17
C ILE A 324 1.13 26.30 -0.52
N GLY A 325 0.59 27.23 0.27
CA GLY A 325 0.75 28.66 0.06
C GLY A 325 2.10 29.26 0.49
N CYS A 326 3.13 28.45 0.75
CA CYS A 326 4.39 28.89 1.37
C CYS A 326 5.63 28.64 0.51
N PRO A 327 6.74 29.37 0.73
CA PRO A 327 7.98 29.14 0.01
C PRO A 327 8.59 27.77 0.35
N VAL A 328 9.00 27.03 -0.69
CA VAL A 328 9.75 25.77 -0.57
C VAL A 328 11.21 26.01 -0.90
N THR A 329 12.13 25.53 -0.06
CA THR A 329 13.58 25.64 -0.25
C THR A 329 14.21 24.25 -0.26
N LEU A 330 14.69 23.82 -1.42
CA LEU A 330 15.48 22.59 -1.57
C LEU A 330 16.95 22.86 -1.22
N HIS A 331 17.58 21.96 -0.46
CA HIS A 331 18.99 22.04 -0.14
C HIS A 331 19.69 20.67 -0.20
N ALA A 332 21.01 20.68 -0.36
CA ALA A 332 21.83 19.47 -0.25
C ALA A 332 21.75 18.89 1.18
N ASP A 333 21.84 17.58 1.31
CA ASP A 333 21.79 16.90 2.62
C ASP A 333 22.88 17.42 3.57
N ALA A 334 24.09 17.66 3.03
CA ALA A 334 25.23 18.17 3.80
C ALA A 334 25.02 19.61 4.32
N ALA A 335 24.06 20.37 3.76
CA ALA A 335 23.76 21.71 4.20
C ALA A 335 22.77 21.75 5.39
N ALA A 336 22.11 20.64 5.72
CA ALA A 336 21.01 20.62 6.70
C ALA A 336 21.40 21.22 8.06
N ALA A 337 22.58 20.87 8.59
CA ALA A 337 23.06 21.44 9.86
C ALA A 337 23.31 22.96 9.78
N HIS A 338 23.77 23.46 8.63
CA HIS A 338 23.95 24.89 8.43
C HIS A 338 22.61 25.63 8.29
N VAL A 339 21.65 25.01 7.59
CA VAL A 339 20.28 25.52 7.48
C VAL A 339 19.67 25.64 8.88
N LEU A 340 19.72 24.59 9.70
CA LEU A 340 19.24 24.62 11.08
C LEU A 340 19.91 25.71 11.94
N ALA A 341 21.19 26.00 11.69
CA ALA A 341 21.94 26.99 12.47
C ALA A 341 21.76 28.45 12.01
N THR A 342 21.26 28.68 10.79
CA THR A 342 21.26 30.02 10.17
C THR A 342 19.90 30.48 9.63
N ALA A 343 19.02 29.53 9.31
CA ALA A 343 17.63 29.82 9.05
C ALA A 343 16.84 29.77 10.36
N ASP A 344 15.75 30.53 10.40
CA ASP A 344 14.72 30.36 11.42
C ASP A 344 13.98 29.07 11.00
N VAL A 345 14.27 27.95 11.67
CA VAL A 345 13.56 26.67 11.51
C VAL A 345 12.93 26.35 12.85
N ASP A 346 11.61 26.34 12.90
CA ASP A 346 10.83 26.14 14.12
C ASP A 346 10.75 24.65 14.49
N ARG A 347 10.79 23.74 13.50
CA ARG A 347 10.65 22.30 13.72
C ARG A 347 11.26 21.45 12.61
N VAL A 348 11.84 20.31 12.98
CA VAL A 348 12.13 19.21 12.04
C VAL A 348 10.99 18.22 12.07
N VAL A 349 10.49 17.81 10.90
CA VAL A 349 9.41 16.83 10.76
C VAL A 349 9.86 15.73 9.83
N VAL A 350 9.85 14.49 10.30
CA VAL A 350 10.26 13.31 9.52
C VAL A 350 9.28 12.17 9.67
N GLY A 351 9.29 11.26 8.70
CA GLY A 351 8.58 9.98 8.83
C GLY A 351 9.40 8.98 9.64
N ALA A 352 8.87 7.76 9.72
CA ALA A 352 9.64 6.59 10.12
C ALA A 352 9.33 5.43 9.18
N ASP A 353 10.29 4.54 8.99
CA ASP A 353 10.05 3.20 8.47
C ASP A 353 9.75 2.23 9.61
N THR A 354 10.45 2.41 10.73
CA THR A 354 10.24 1.65 11.96
C THR A 354 10.63 2.49 13.17
N VAL A 355 9.86 2.41 14.25
CA VAL A 355 10.23 2.93 15.56
C VAL A 355 10.54 1.75 16.47
N LEU A 356 11.70 1.74 17.13
CA LEU A 356 12.12 0.65 18.00
C LEU A 356 11.47 0.74 19.38
N PRO A 357 11.46 -0.35 20.17
CA PRO A 357 10.88 -0.34 21.52
C PRO A 357 11.48 0.72 22.46
N ASP A 358 12.74 1.12 22.23
CA ASP A 358 13.42 2.16 23.02
C ASP A 358 13.13 3.60 22.54
N GLY A 359 12.28 3.77 21.53
CA GLY A 359 11.95 5.05 20.90
C GLY A 359 12.92 5.50 19.81
N SER A 360 13.98 4.75 19.53
CA SER A 360 14.87 5.05 18.41
C SER A 360 14.16 4.89 17.08
N VAL A 361 14.48 5.73 16.10
CA VAL A 361 13.76 5.80 14.82
C VAL A 361 14.64 5.34 13.68
N VAL A 362 14.17 4.32 12.97
CA VAL A 362 14.73 3.88 11.69
C VAL A 362 14.00 4.63 10.58
N ASN A 363 14.74 5.45 9.85
CA ASN A 363 14.22 6.21 8.72
C ASN A 363 15.33 6.43 7.69
N LYS A 364 15.00 7.03 6.54
CA LYS A 364 15.95 7.33 5.46
C LYS A 364 17.29 7.88 5.98
N THR A 365 18.39 7.37 5.45
CA THR A 365 19.74 7.88 5.73
C THR A 365 19.80 9.40 5.57
N GLY A 366 20.32 10.09 6.57
CA GLY A 366 20.29 11.53 6.71
C GLY A 366 19.42 11.98 7.89
N THR A 367 18.42 11.18 8.27
CA THR A 367 17.54 11.48 9.42
C THR A 367 18.33 11.64 10.70
N ARG A 368 19.23 10.71 11.01
CA ARG A 368 20.10 10.81 12.19
C ARG A 368 20.92 12.10 12.19
N GLY A 369 21.47 12.46 11.03
CA GLY A 369 22.29 13.66 10.88
C GLY A 369 21.50 14.95 11.15
N VAL A 370 20.30 15.04 10.58
CA VAL A 370 19.38 16.17 10.79
C VAL A 370 18.93 16.24 12.25
N ALA A 371 18.52 15.13 12.85
CA ALA A 371 18.03 15.11 14.23
C ALA A 371 19.11 15.49 15.25
N VAL A 372 20.34 14.99 15.08
CA VAL A 372 21.48 15.38 15.95
C VAL A 372 21.81 16.87 15.81
N ALA A 373 21.76 17.42 14.60
CA ALA A 373 21.97 18.85 14.38
C ALA A 373 20.83 19.69 15.00
N ALA A 374 19.58 19.24 14.86
CA ALA A 374 18.41 19.91 15.43
C ALA A 374 18.50 19.96 16.97
N ALA A 375 18.83 18.83 17.61
CA ALA A 375 19.07 18.77 19.05
C ALA A 375 20.19 19.73 19.51
N ARG A 376 21.24 19.92 18.68
CA ARG A 376 22.34 20.84 18.99
C ARG A 376 21.93 22.31 18.94
N GLU A 377 21.03 22.67 18.04
CA GLU A 377 20.52 24.04 17.86
C GLU A 377 19.24 24.31 18.67
N GLY A 378 18.69 23.30 19.35
CA GLY A 378 17.47 23.42 20.15
C GLY A 378 16.18 23.43 19.33
N VAL A 379 16.22 22.89 18.11
CA VAL A 379 15.05 22.74 17.22
C VAL A 379 14.37 21.39 17.52
N PRO A 380 13.06 21.36 17.84
CA PRO A 380 12.36 20.12 18.13
C PRO A 380 12.23 19.22 16.89
N VAL A 381 12.29 17.91 17.12
CA VAL A 381 12.17 16.87 16.08
C VAL A 381 10.88 16.08 16.33
N THR A 382 9.93 16.20 15.40
CA THR A 382 8.68 15.42 15.39
C THR A 382 8.79 14.29 14.39
N VAL A 383 8.52 13.07 14.86
CA VAL A 383 8.40 11.89 14.01
C VAL A 383 6.93 11.61 13.81
N VAL A 384 6.48 11.49 12.57
CA VAL A 384 5.07 11.19 12.23
C VAL A 384 4.98 9.81 11.61
N ALA A 385 4.24 8.91 12.27
CA ALA A 385 4.12 7.52 11.87
C ALA A 385 2.86 6.88 12.46
N ALA A 386 2.22 5.97 11.72
CA ALA A 386 1.18 5.12 12.32
C ALA A 386 1.76 4.23 13.43
N THR A 387 0.94 3.91 14.44
CA THR A 387 1.27 3.00 15.56
C THR A 387 1.83 1.66 15.07
N ASP A 388 1.36 1.18 13.92
CA ASP A 388 1.85 -0.06 13.30
C ASP A 388 3.33 -0.04 12.92
N LYS A 389 3.98 1.13 12.87
CA LYS A 389 5.42 1.22 12.61
C LYS A 389 6.28 0.94 13.84
N LEU A 390 5.70 0.77 15.03
CA LEU A 390 6.44 0.38 16.22
C LEU A 390 6.83 -1.10 16.13
N SER A 391 8.12 -1.38 16.26
CA SER A 391 8.66 -2.74 16.21
C SER A 391 8.43 -3.46 17.54
N THR A 392 8.02 -4.73 17.48
CA THR A 392 8.02 -5.63 18.63
C THR A 392 9.42 -6.13 19.02
N ARG A 393 10.44 -5.81 18.20
CA ARG A 393 11.81 -6.35 18.23
C ARG A 393 12.86 -5.24 18.29
N ASP A 394 13.95 -5.51 19.00
CA ASP A 394 15.11 -4.59 19.09
C ASP A 394 16.04 -4.68 17.87
N ALA A 395 15.99 -5.79 17.12
CA ALA A 395 16.90 -6.03 16.01
C ALA A 395 16.58 -5.15 14.80
N VAL A 396 17.56 -4.37 14.36
CA VAL A 396 17.48 -3.56 13.14
C VAL A 396 18.20 -4.27 12.00
N ASN A 397 17.47 -4.55 10.92
CA ASN A 397 18.05 -5.05 9.68
C ASN A 397 18.12 -3.91 8.66
N LEU A 398 19.25 -3.20 8.61
CA LEU A 398 19.49 -2.13 7.65
C LEU A 398 19.93 -2.72 6.31
N GLU A 399 19.14 -2.49 5.28
CA GLU A 399 19.49 -2.87 3.92
C GLU A 399 20.54 -1.90 3.35
N SER A 400 21.36 -2.40 2.43
CA SER A 400 22.29 -1.58 1.65
C SER A 400 21.76 -1.43 0.24
N GLY A 401 21.75 -0.19 -0.25
CA GLY A 401 21.33 0.13 -1.60
C GLY A 401 22.40 -0.21 -2.63
N ASP A 402 22.05 -0.06 -3.91
CA ASP A 402 22.96 -0.33 -5.02
C ASP A 402 24.20 0.56 -4.95
N ARG A 403 25.38 -0.05 -5.14
CA ARG A 403 26.67 0.67 -5.18
C ARG A 403 26.69 1.76 -6.25
N SER A 404 26.14 1.50 -7.42
CA SER A 404 26.16 2.38 -8.59
C SER A 404 25.42 3.70 -8.34
N ALA A 405 24.48 3.73 -7.40
CA ALA A 405 23.80 4.95 -6.96
C ALA A 405 24.76 5.98 -6.31
N ILE A 406 25.90 5.50 -5.79
CA ILE A 406 26.96 6.32 -5.19
C ILE A 406 28.18 6.40 -6.12
N TYR A 407 28.57 5.27 -6.72
CA TYR A 407 29.75 5.19 -7.58
C TYR A 407 29.56 4.13 -8.67
N ASP A 408 29.46 4.59 -9.92
CA ASP A 408 29.26 3.80 -11.14
C ASP A 408 30.55 3.55 -11.94
N GLY A 409 31.71 3.96 -11.42
CA GLY A 409 32.99 3.80 -12.11
C GLY A 409 33.67 2.44 -11.90
N ASP A 410 34.69 2.17 -12.73
CA ASP A 410 35.39 0.88 -12.77
C ASP A 410 36.47 0.70 -11.68
N ALA A 411 36.76 1.73 -10.87
CA ALA A 411 37.82 1.61 -9.87
C ALA A 411 37.38 0.70 -8.70
N ALA A 412 38.30 -0.14 -8.23
CA ALA A 412 38.10 -1.01 -7.07
C ALA A 412 38.15 -0.21 -5.75
N ILE A 413 37.09 0.56 -5.49
CA ILE A 413 36.83 1.29 -4.24
C ILE A 413 35.83 0.50 -3.40
N ASP A 414 35.79 0.62 -2.08
CA ASP A 414 34.68 0.09 -1.27
C ASP A 414 33.58 1.15 -1.13
N VAL A 415 32.32 0.78 -1.34
CA VAL A 415 31.18 1.71 -1.33
C VAL A 415 30.20 1.31 -0.25
N ALA A 416 29.89 2.25 0.63
CA ALA A 416 28.82 2.12 1.62
C ALA A 416 27.61 2.93 1.16
N ASN A 417 26.46 2.28 1.03
CA ASN A 417 25.20 2.92 0.67
C ASN A 417 24.08 2.45 1.61
N PRO A 418 24.11 2.80 2.91
CA PRO A 418 22.98 2.51 3.78
C PRO A 418 21.75 3.28 3.29
N THR A 419 20.62 2.61 3.10
CA THR A 419 19.36 3.26 2.71
C THR A 419 18.63 3.87 3.90
N PHE A 420 18.84 3.32 5.10
CA PHE A 420 18.27 3.81 6.35
C PHE A 420 19.36 4.01 7.40
N ASP A 421 19.12 4.93 8.33
CA ASP A 421 19.91 5.11 9.55
C ASP A 421 19.03 4.99 10.80
N VAL A 422 19.68 4.88 11.96
CA VAL A 422 19.01 4.83 13.26
C VAL A 422 19.22 6.15 13.98
N THR A 423 18.16 6.89 14.19
CA THR A 423 18.11 8.13 14.97
C THR A 423 17.86 7.79 16.44
N PRO A 424 18.76 8.15 17.37
CA PRO A 424 18.58 7.88 18.80
C PRO A 424 17.33 8.57 19.37
N ALA A 425 16.66 7.91 20.32
CA ALA A 425 15.46 8.44 20.98
C ALA A 425 15.67 9.81 21.63
N ASP A 426 16.88 10.11 22.16
CA ASP A 426 17.20 11.39 22.80
C ASP A 426 17.29 12.58 21.81
N CYS A 427 17.30 12.30 20.51
CA CYS A 427 17.22 13.29 19.45
C CYS A 427 15.78 13.49 18.92
N VAL A 428 14.81 12.71 19.40
CA VAL A 428 13.40 12.79 19.01
C VAL A 428 12.64 13.50 20.12
N THR A 429 11.94 14.58 19.78
CA THR A 429 11.15 15.35 20.75
C THR A 429 9.80 14.71 21.00
N GLU A 430 9.14 14.22 19.95
CA GLU A 430 7.85 13.54 20.06
C GLU A 430 7.62 12.59 18.87
N LEU A 431 6.87 11.52 19.13
CA LEU A 431 6.31 10.62 18.13
C LEU A 431 4.81 10.88 18.03
N VAL A 432 4.34 11.33 16.87
CA VAL A 432 2.92 11.57 16.60
C VAL A 432 2.35 10.45 15.75
N THR A 433 1.27 9.86 16.23
CA THR A 433 0.53 8.74 15.63
C THR A 433 -0.94 9.08 15.48
N GLU A 434 -1.74 8.16 14.95
CA GLU A 434 -3.20 8.27 14.94
C GLU A 434 -3.81 8.28 16.36
N ARG A 435 -3.05 7.86 17.39
CA ARG A 435 -3.42 7.96 18.81
C ARG A 435 -2.99 9.29 19.44
N GLY A 436 -2.45 10.23 18.65
CA GLY A 436 -1.85 11.47 19.11
C GLY A 436 -0.35 11.35 19.38
N ALA A 437 0.21 12.31 20.10
CA ALA A 437 1.61 12.27 20.54
C ALA A 437 1.77 11.21 21.63
N LEU A 438 2.72 10.30 21.44
CA LEU A 438 3.03 9.22 22.37
C LEU A 438 4.19 9.63 23.29
N GLU A 439 4.00 9.44 24.59
CA GLU A 439 5.07 9.47 25.58
C GLU A 439 5.78 8.10 25.63
N THR A 440 6.89 8.00 26.37
CA THR A 440 7.67 6.75 26.47
C THR A 440 6.86 5.56 27.01
N ASP A 441 5.99 5.80 28.01
CA ASP A 441 5.14 4.76 28.57
C ASP A 441 4.07 4.31 27.55
N ASP A 442 3.57 5.22 26.70
CA ASP A 442 2.62 4.90 25.64
C ASP A 442 3.26 4.03 24.56
N VAL A 443 4.51 4.33 24.17
CA VAL A 443 5.30 3.52 23.23
C VAL A 443 5.44 2.09 23.76
N THR A 444 5.75 1.93 25.04
CA THR A 444 5.89 0.60 25.66
C THR A 444 4.56 -0.16 25.64
N ALA A 445 3.46 0.49 26.02
CA ALA A 445 2.14 -0.11 26.01
C ALA A 445 1.71 -0.57 24.61
N VAL A 446 1.96 0.25 23.58
CA VAL A 446 1.71 -0.12 22.19
C VAL A 446 2.55 -1.32 21.77
N VAL A 447 3.84 -1.35 22.11
CA VAL A 447 4.72 -2.47 21.74
C VAL A 447 4.24 -3.77 22.37
N ASP A 448 3.74 -3.73 23.60
CA ASP A 448 3.19 -4.90 24.28
C ASP A 448 1.85 -5.35 23.65
N GLU A 449 0.95 -4.42 23.30
CA GLU A 449 -0.26 -4.72 22.50
C GLU A 449 0.11 -5.43 21.18
N LEU A 450 1.11 -4.90 20.46
CA LEU A 450 1.56 -5.48 19.20
C LEU A 450 2.21 -6.87 19.36
N ARG A 451 2.84 -7.14 20.50
CA ARG A 451 3.39 -8.48 20.83
C ARG A 451 2.29 -9.49 21.11
N GLU A 452 1.23 -9.10 21.79
CA GLU A 452 0.07 -9.97 22.07
C GLU A 452 -0.58 -10.44 20.77
N LEU A 453 -0.66 -9.56 19.76
CA LEU A 453 -1.15 -9.91 18.43
C LEU A 453 -0.31 -10.98 17.73
N GLU A 454 0.92 -11.29 18.13
CA GLU A 454 1.70 -12.38 17.52
C GLU A 454 1.20 -13.77 17.94
N GLY A 455 0.37 -13.85 18.99
CA GLY A 455 -0.11 -15.09 19.61
C GLY A 455 -1.11 -15.90 18.77
N TRP A 456 -1.67 -15.36 17.68
CA TRP A 456 -2.55 -16.12 16.78
C TRP A 456 -1.87 -17.36 16.18
N ARG A 457 -0.53 -17.38 16.15
CA ARG A 457 0.28 -18.49 15.63
C ARG A 457 0.30 -19.72 16.55
N ASP A 458 -0.05 -19.53 17.81
CA ASP A 458 -0.09 -20.59 18.83
C ASP A 458 -1.50 -21.17 19.03
N ARG A 459 -2.49 -20.62 18.31
CA ARG A 459 -3.89 -21.07 18.27
C ARG A 459 -4.12 -21.92 17.03
#